data_AF-A0A426SER1-F1
#
_entry.id   AF-A0A426SER1-F1
#
_cell.length_a   1.000
_cell.length_b   1.000
_cell.length_c   1.000
_cell.angle_alpha   90.00
_cell.angle_beta   90.00
_cell.angle_gamma   90.00
#
_symmetry.space_group_name_H-M   'P 1'
#
loop_
_entity.id
_entity.type
_entity.pdbx_description
1 polymer ?
#
loop_
_entity_poly.entity_id
_entity_poly.type
_entity_poly.pdbx_seq_one_letter_code
_entity_poly.pdbx_strand_id
1 'polypeptide(L)'
;MDYWSLQGARVLLAPYDRWDSRIPDDSAQWQRRLFPLIRGMRTAEQDGGRNLREIAAELRVAAELFEVRPEDEALGRFPRAETEDRTPQVLREIAGHLESGNWWSSEDVPLGTAELLLRFPRFSQILPIYWGQDGVAISDDMQDSTVEDGIRLFIEEAHPRCPWKLPSVVSECAQALALFHTEEQMEAFFCEGMGGGSGSDDFLDFFPLLARHCVDHLKEAHSPLWTPSR
;
A
#
# COMPACT_ATOMS: atom_id res chain seq x y z
N MET A 1 9.27 13.39 -17.66
CA MET A 1 8.97 11.98 -17.33
C MET A 1 7.47 11.87 -17.07
N ASP A 2 6.88 10.68 -16.92
CA ASP A 2 5.48 10.60 -16.49
C ASP A 2 5.36 10.70 -14.95
N TYR A 3 4.15 10.95 -14.46
CA TYR A 3 3.85 11.05 -13.03
C TYR A 3 4.30 9.83 -12.21
N TRP A 4 4.22 8.64 -12.81
CA TRP A 4 4.42 7.34 -12.16
C TRP A 4 5.89 6.93 -12.03
N SER A 5 6.79 7.58 -12.76
CA SER A 5 8.24 7.34 -12.73
C SER A 5 8.89 7.53 -11.36
N LEU A 6 8.24 8.24 -10.42
CA LEU A 6 8.73 8.52 -9.07
C LEU A 6 7.85 7.90 -7.97
N GLN A 7 7.13 6.81 -8.28
CA GLN A 7 6.11 6.26 -7.39
C GLN A 7 6.67 5.73 -6.07
N GLY A 8 7.84 5.09 -6.05
CA GLY A 8 8.47 4.64 -4.82
C GLY A 8 8.81 5.82 -3.90
N ALA A 9 9.39 6.88 -4.45
CA ALA A 9 9.69 8.11 -3.72
C ALA A 9 8.41 8.81 -3.21
N ARG A 10 7.33 8.82 -4.00
CA ARG A 10 6.02 9.34 -3.56
C ARG A 10 5.46 8.57 -2.38
N VAL A 11 5.49 7.24 -2.44
CA VAL A 11 4.99 6.39 -1.34
C VAL A 11 5.81 6.65 -0.08
N LEU A 12 7.13 6.80 -0.18
CA LEU A 12 7.99 7.12 0.96
C LEU A 12 7.64 8.50 1.53
N LEU A 13 7.44 9.49 0.67
CA LEU A 13 7.16 10.88 1.06
C LEU A 13 5.68 11.16 1.30
N ALA A 14 4.79 10.15 1.24
CA ALA A 14 3.36 10.29 1.48
C ALA A 14 2.99 11.00 2.80
N PRO A 15 3.75 10.87 3.91
CA PRO A 15 3.51 11.65 5.12
C PRO A 15 3.57 13.18 4.90
N TYR A 16 4.17 13.63 3.79
CA TYR A 16 4.36 15.04 3.40
C TYR A 16 3.49 15.45 2.18
N ASP A 17 2.55 14.61 1.75
CA ASP A 17 1.68 14.91 0.58
C ASP A 17 0.56 15.92 0.90
N ARG A 18 0.28 16.17 2.19
CA ARG A 18 -0.75 17.14 2.61
C ARG A 18 -0.28 18.57 2.37
N TRP A 19 -1.21 19.46 1.98
CA TRP A 19 -0.97 20.85 1.58
C TRP A 19 -0.05 21.65 2.54
N ASP A 20 -0.14 21.39 3.85
CA ASP A 20 0.66 22.09 4.87
C ASP A 20 1.81 21.25 5.46
N SER A 21 2.12 20.07 4.89
CA SER A 21 3.15 19.16 5.41
C SER A 21 4.40 19.20 4.54
N ARG A 22 5.25 20.21 4.71
CA ARG A 22 6.58 20.26 4.08
C ARG A 22 7.55 19.27 4.72
N ILE A 23 8.58 18.86 3.99
CA ILE A 23 9.67 18.04 4.53
C ILE A 23 10.55 18.94 5.41
N PRO A 24 10.71 18.65 6.71
CA PRO A 24 11.55 19.46 7.58
C PRO A 24 12.98 19.57 7.07
N ASP A 25 13.58 20.74 7.25
CA ASP A 25 14.97 20.99 6.91
C ASP A 25 15.96 20.24 7.82
N ASP A 26 15.49 19.82 9.00
CA ASP A 26 16.21 19.04 10.01
C ASP A 26 16.09 17.52 9.76
N SER A 27 17.23 16.88 9.55
CA SER A 27 17.31 15.45 9.28
C SER A 27 16.76 14.55 10.37
N ALA A 28 16.88 14.92 11.65
CA ALA A 28 16.37 14.09 12.73
C ALA A 28 14.83 13.96 12.67
N GLN A 29 14.15 15.01 12.21
CA GLN A 29 12.69 15.04 12.13
C GLN A 29 12.15 14.18 10.99
N TRP A 30 12.72 14.30 9.79
CA TRP A 30 12.26 13.45 8.69
C TRP A 30 12.72 12.00 8.83
N GLN A 31 13.89 11.72 9.41
CA GLN A 31 14.31 10.35 9.70
C GLN A 31 13.29 9.66 10.60
N ARG A 32 12.86 10.35 11.66
CA ARG A 32 11.84 9.86 12.59
C ARG A 32 10.52 9.53 11.91
N ARG A 33 10.05 10.43 11.05
CA ARG A 33 8.74 10.32 10.40
C ARG A 33 8.74 9.30 9.27
N LEU A 34 9.86 9.15 8.56
CA LEU A 34 10.00 8.21 7.44
C LEU A 34 10.33 6.78 7.90
N PHE A 35 10.88 6.60 9.10
CA PHE A 35 11.35 5.29 9.57
C PHE A 35 10.30 4.15 9.45
N PRO A 36 9.02 4.32 9.83
CA PRO A 36 8.03 3.25 9.65
C PRO A 36 7.85 2.83 8.18
N LEU A 37 7.87 3.79 7.25
CA LEU A 37 7.78 3.49 5.82
C LEU A 37 9.05 2.83 5.29
N ILE A 38 10.24 3.26 5.74
CA ILE A 38 11.51 2.61 5.39
C ILE A 38 11.49 1.14 5.84
N ARG A 39 11.00 0.86 7.06
CA ARG A 39 10.85 -0.50 7.58
C ARG A 39 9.83 -1.32 6.79
N GLY A 40 8.69 -0.73 6.46
CA GLY A 40 7.67 -1.38 5.63
C GLY A 40 8.17 -1.72 4.22
N MET A 41 8.85 -0.78 3.56
CA MET A 41 9.43 -0.99 2.23
C MET A 41 10.53 -2.05 2.23
N ARG A 42 11.36 -2.10 3.29
CA ARG A 42 12.36 -3.17 3.45
C ARG A 42 11.71 -4.54 3.65
N THR A 43 10.57 -4.60 4.33
CA THR A 43 9.80 -5.85 4.45
C THR A 43 9.27 -6.25 3.07
N ALA A 44 8.66 -5.31 2.34
CA ALA A 44 8.14 -5.54 1.00
C ALA A 44 9.23 -5.98 0.00
N GLU A 45 10.48 -5.53 0.14
CA GLU A 45 11.62 -6.01 -0.66
C GLU A 45 11.81 -7.54 -0.54
N GLN A 46 11.58 -8.12 0.64
CA GLN A 46 11.68 -9.57 0.86
C GLN A 46 10.59 -10.34 0.11
N ASP A 47 9.45 -9.68 -0.14
CA ASP A 47 8.30 -10.23 -0.85
C ASP A 47 8.31 -9.87 -2.35
N GLY A 48 9.45 -9.38 -2.87
CA GLY A 48 9.63 -9.04 -4.29
C GLY A 48 9.15 -7.64 -4.69
N GLY A 49 8.89 -6.76 -3.72
CA GLY A 49 8.60 -5.34 -3.92
C GLY A 49 9.81 -4.50 -4.31
N ARG A 50 9.59 -3.20 -4.53
CA ARG A 50 10.67 -2.24 -4.82
C ARG A 50 11.66 -2.19 -3.66
N ASN A 51 12.95 -2.15 -3.98
CA ASN A 51 13.99 -2.04 -2.96
C ASN A 51 14.31 -0.57 -2.63
N LEU A 52 14.94 -0.34 -1.48
CA LEU A 52 15.28 1.01 -1.01
C LEU A 52 16.27 1.76 -1.93
N ARG A 53 17.08 1.04 -2.73
CA ARG A 53 18.01 1.67 -3.68
C ARG A 53 17.29 2.21 -4.91
N GLU A 54 16.25 1.52 -5.39
CA GLU A 54 15.38 2.02 -6.47
C GLU A 54 14.69 3.31 -6.02
N ILE A 55 14.16 3.33 -4.80
CA ILE A 55 13.54 4.53 -4.22
C ILE A 55 14.57 5.66 -4.04
N ALA A 56 15.79 5.35 -3.60
CA ALA A 56 16.88 6.33 -3.52
C ALA A 56 17.26 6.90 -4.88
N ALA A 57 17.24 6.08 -5.94
CA ALA A 57 17.46 6.54 -7.31
C ALA A 57 16.33 7.48 -7.76
N GLU A 58 15.06 7.13 -7.51
CA GLU A 58 13.91 7.99 -7.80
C GLU A 58 14.02 9.35 -7.08
N LEU A 59 14.41 9.37 -5.80
CA LEU A 59 14.62 10.62 -5.04
C LEU A 59 15.71 11.51 -5.68
N ARG A 60 16.79 10.93 -6.21
CA ARG A 60 17.85 11.69 -6.89
C ARG A 60 17.38 12.25 -8.23
N VAL A 61 16.61 11.46 -8.98
CA VAL A 61 15.97 11.92 -10.22
C VAL A 61 15.02 13.07 -9.91
N ALA A 62 14.22 12.97 -8.85
CA ALA A 62 13.35 14.06 -8.40
C ALA A 62 14.15 15.32 -8.04
N ALA A 63 15.27 15.17 -7.31
CA ALA A 63 16.15 16.29 -6.97
C ALA A 63 16.71 17.01 -8.21
N GLU A 64 17.17 16.26 -9.21
CA GLU A 64 17.66 16.82 -10.48
C GLU A 64 16.54 17.53 -11.25
N LEU A 65 15.34 16.96 -11.28
CA LEU A 65 14.19 17.61 -11.90
C LEU A 65 13.84 18.93 -11.21
N PHE A 66 13.87 19.01 -9.88
CA PHE A 66 13.63 20.28 -9.17
C PHE A 66 14.64 21.36 -9.53
N GLU A 67 15.90 21.00 -9.83
CA GLU A 67 16.94 21.96 -10.22
C GLU A 67 16.81 22.42 -11.67
N VAL A 68 16.52 21.50 -12.59
CA VAL A 68 16.62 21.76 -14.04
C VAL A 68 15.25 22.07 -14.66
N ARG A 69 14.18 21.45 -14.16
CA ARG A 69 12.82 21.56 -14.70
C ARG A 69 11.76 21.37 -13.59
N PRO A 70 11.58 22.34 -12.69
CA PRO A 70 10.68 22.23 -11.54
C PRO A 70 9.19 22.05 -11.90
N GLU A 71 8.84 22.33 -13.16
CA GLU A 71 7.48 22.16 -13.71
C GLU A 71 7.29 20.81 -14.44
N ASP A 72 8.24 19.88 -14.38
CA ASP A 72 8.10 18.56 -15.02
C ASP A 72 6.90 17.81 -14.41
N GLU A 73 6.09 17.17 -15.27
CA GLU A 73 4.88 16.43 -14.87
C GLU A 73 5.19 15.35 -13.82
N ALA A 74 6.37 14.74 -13.89
CA ALA A 74 6.85 13.77 -12.91
C ALA A 74 6.89 14.33 -11.48
N LEU A 75 7.01 15.65 -11.30
CA LEU A 75 7.01 16.34 -10.00
C LEU A 75 5.62 16.77 -9.53
N GLY A 76 4.54 16.46 -10.27
CA GLY A 76 3.19 16.87 -9.88
C GLY A 76 2.83 16.43 -8.46
N ARG A 77 2.41 17.33 -7.56
CA ARG A 77 2.17 17.02 -6.12
C ARG A 77 3.35 16.38 -5.37
N PHE A 78 4.57 16.49 -5.88
CA PHE A 78 5.73 15.92 -5.18
C PHE A 78 6.09 16.79 -3.96
N PRO A 79 6.28 16.21 -2.76
CA PRO A 79 6.55 17.00 -1.56
C PRO A 79 7.84 17.81 -1.66
N ARG A 80 7.80 19.03 -1.11
CA ARG A 80 8.94 19.96 -1.08
C ARG A 80 9.43 20.17 0.35
N ALA A 81 10.68 20.60 0.49
CA ALA A 81 11.23 20.98 1.78
C ALA A 81 10.56 22.25 2.35
N GLU A 82 10.72 22.48 3.66
CA GLU A 82 10.31 23.71 4.34
C GLU A 82 10.95 24.92 3.68
N THR A 83 12.27 24.86 3.46
CA THR A 83 12.97 25.81 2.59
C THR A 83 12.92 25.27 1.17
N GLU A 84 12.07 25.86 0.30
CA GLU A 84 11.85 25.32 -1.06
C GLU A 84 13.15 25.16 -1.86
N ASP A 85 14.07 26.12 -1.78
CA ASP A 85 15.38 26.08 -2.47
C ASP A 85 16.27 24.92 -2.02
N ARG A 86 16.03 24.36 -0.82
CA ARG A 86 16.75 23.18 -0.30
C ARG A 86 16.13 21.86 -0.74
N THR A 87 14.99 21.87 -1.43
CA THR A 87 14.30 20.63 -1.85
C THR A 87 15.24 19.62 -2.52
N PRO A 88 16.07 20.00 -3.53
CA PRO A 88 17.00 19.05 -4.15
C PRO A 88 18.02 18.46 -3.16
N GLN A 89 18.52 19.27 -2.22
CA GLN A 89 19.46 18.82 -1.21
C GLN A 89 18.81 17.83 -0.24
N VAL A 90 17.64 18.16 0.30
CA VAL A 90 16.90 17.32 1.25
C VAL A 90 16.55 15.97 0.62
N LEU A 91 16.12 15.93 -0.65
CA LEU A 91 15.82 14.68 -1.34
C LEU A 91 17.07 13.80 -1.51
N ARG A 92 18.24 14.39 -1.78
CA ARG A 92 19.52 13.67 -1.83
C ARG A 92 19.97 13.16 -0.45
N GLU A 93 19.73 13.93 0.60
CA GLU A 93 20.02 13.50 1.98
C GLU A 93 19.16 12.30 2.38
N ILE A 94 17.87 12.31 2.05
CA ILE A 94 16.97 11.17 2.25
C ILE A 94 17.46 9.96 1.44
N ALA A 95 17.80 10.14 0.15
CA ALA A 95 18.34 9.07 -0.68
C ALA A 95 19.62 8.45 -0.09
N GLY A 96 20.54 9.27 0.40
CA GLY A 96 21.75 8.80 1.10
C GLY A 96 21.43 8.04 2.38
N HIS A 97 20.41 8.47 3.13
CA HIS A 97 19.96 7.77 4.33
C HIS A 97 19.37 6.38 4.01
N LEU A 98 18.58 6.25 2.94
CA LEU A 98 18.06 4.96 2.47
C LEU A 98 19.16 3.97 2.06
N GLU A 99 20.33 4.45 1.64
CA GLU A 99 21.42 3.56 1.24
C GLU A 99 22.38 3.25 2.40
N SER A 100 22.43 4.13 3.40
CA SER A 100 23.36 3.99 4.53
C SER A 100 23.10 2.75 5.38
N GLY A 101 21.85 2.27 5.45
CA GLY A 101 21.44 1.21 6.37
C GLY A 101 21.45 1.61 7.85
N ASN A 102 21.80 2.86 8.17
CA ASN A 102 21.91 3.39 9.54
C ASN A 102 20.55 3.89 10.03
N TRP A 103 19.60 2.98 10.17
CA TRP A 103 18.25 3.29 10.62
C TRP A 103 18.05 2.90 12.09
N TRP A 104 16.94 3.34 12.68
CA TRP A 104 16.56 2.90 14.03
C TRP A 104 16.33 1.39 14.12
N SER A 105 16.44 0.84 15.32
CA SER A 105 16.07 -0.54 15.58
C SER A 105 14.55 -0.70 15.42
N SER A 106 14.14 -1.82 14.85
CA SER A 106 12.72 -2.13 14.66
C SER A 106 11.98 -2.37 15.98
N GLU A 107 12.71 -2.64 17.07
CA GLU A 107 12.14 -2.98 18.38
C GLU A 107 11.59 -1.76 19.13
N ASP A 108 12.05 -0.55 18.79
CA ASP A 108 11.73 0.68 19.54
C ASP A 108 10.58 1.51 18.94
N VAL A 109 10.07 1.13 17.77
CA VAL A 109 9.02 1.88 17.06
C VAL A 109 7.85 0.95 16.75
N PRO A 110 6.64 1.21 17.30
CA PRO A 110 5.45 0.44 16.97
C PRO A 110 5.15 0.43 15.46
N LEU A 111 4.44 -0.59 14.99
CA LEU A 111 3.91 -0.60 13.62
C LEU A 111 2.92 0.56 13.46
N GLY A 112 3.13 1.39 12.45
CA GLY A 112 2.23 2.49 12.13
C GLY A 112 1.26 2.14 11.00
N THR A 113 0.13 2.83 10.91
CA THR A 113 -0.85 2.65 9.82
C THR A 113 -0.21 2.75 8.44
N ALA A 114 0.63 3.76 8.20
CA ALA A 114 1.29 3.97 6.90
C ALA A 114 2.22 2.81 6.52
N GLU A 115 2.87 2.19 7.51
CA GLU A 115 3.70 1.01 7.29
C GLU A 115 2.84 -0.22 7.00
N LEU A 116 1.76 -0.42 7.76
CA LEU A 116 0.85 -1.55 7.56
C LEU A 116 0.15 -1.48 6.20
N LEU A 117 -0.20 -0.29 5.70
CA LEU A 117 -0.77 -0.12 4.36
C LEU A 117 0.13 -0.68 3.24
N LEU A 118 1.46 -0.67 3.42
CA LEU A 118 2.40 -1.27 2.46
C LEU A 118 2.31 -2.80 2.39
N ARG A 119 1.76 -3.44 3.42
CA ARG A 119 1.57 -4.91 3.48
C ARG A 119 0.28 -5.37 2.79
N PHE A 120 -0.67 -4.46 2.58
CA PHE A 120 -2.01 -4.77 2.07
C PHE A 120 -2.35 -4.01 0.76
N PRO A 121 -1.50 -4.07 -0.28
CA PRO A 121 -1.69 -3.31 -1.51
C PRO A 121 -2.89 -3.75 -2.35
N ARG A 122 -3.38 -4.99 -2.21
CA ARG A 122 -4.62 -5.43 -2.88
C ARG A 122 -5.85 -5.01 -2.11
N PHE A 123 -5.86 -5.16 -0.79
CA PHE A 123 -6.98 -4.70 0.02
C PHE A 123 -7.20 -3.19 -0.09
N SER A 124 -6.14 -2.39 -0.20
CA SER A 124 -6.29 -0.95 -0.45
C SER A 124 -6.97 -0.61 -1.77
N GLN A 125 -7.01 -1.54 -2.73
CA GLN A 125 -7.71 -1.38 -4.01
C GLN A 125 -9.12 -1.95 -3.97
N ILE A 126 -9.36 -2.99 -3.18
CA ILE A 126 -10.58 -3.78 -3.23
C ILE A 126 -11.54 -3.35 -2.12
N LEU A 127 -11.06 -3.19 -0.88
CA LEU A 127 -11.92 -2.86 0.27
C LEU A 127 -12.76 -1.60 0.06
N PRO A 128 -12.20 -0.46 -0.37
CA PRO A 128 -13.02 0.73 -0.58
C PRO A 128 -14.06 0.60 -1.70
N ILE A 129 -13.82 -0.27 -2.70
CA ILE A 129 -14.69 -0.43 -3.87
C ILE A 129 -15.87 -1.34 -3.57
N TYR A 130 -15.61 -2.48 -2.94
CA TYR A 130 -16.62 -3.51 -2.71
C TYR A 130 -17.23 -3.47 -1.31
N TRP A 131 -16.62 -2.71 -0.38
CA TRP A 131 -16.98 -2.72 1.03
C TRP A 131 -16.95 -1.33 1.71
N GLY A 132 -16.77 -0.24 0.94
CA GLY A 132 -16.60 1.15 1.41
C GLY A 132 -17.77 1.83 2.15
N GLN A 133 -17.47 3.00 2.74
CA GLN A 133 -18.06 3.70 3.91
C GLN A 133 -19.58 3.85 4.12
N ASP A 134 -20.46 3.31 3.29
CA ASP A 134 -21.92 3.40 3.50
C ASP A 134 -22.66 2.06 3.36
N GLY A 135 -21.96 0.92 3.18
CA GLY A 135 -22.63 -0.28 2.63
C GLY A 135 -23.12 -0.05 1.19
N VAL A 136 -22.63 1.02 0.56
CA VAL A 136 -22.92 1.48 -0.80
C VAL A 136 -21.67 1.22 -1.63
N ALA A 137 -21.17 -0.02 -1.60
CA ALA A 137 -20.50 -0.55 -2.77
C ALA A 137 -21.58 -0.90 -3.79
N ILE A 138 -22.11 0.15 -4.41
CA ILE A 138 -23.13 0.05 -5.45
C ILE A 138 -22.40 -0.34 -6.75
N SER A 139 -22.56 -1.60 -7.16
CA SER A 139 -23.38 -1.74 -8.37
C SER A 139 -24.83 -1.58 -7.90
N ASP A 140 -25.69 -0.90 -8.66
CA ASP A 140 -27.10 -0.58 -8.29
C ASP A 140 -27.94 -1.82 -7.88
N ASP A 141 -27.39 -3.02 -8.03
CA ASP A 141 -28.03 -4.30 -7.76
C ASP A 141 -27.76 -4.89 -6.34
N MET A 142 -27.01 -4.20 -5.46
CA MET A 142 -26.47 -4.81 -4.22
C MET A 142 -27.10 -4.37 -2.88
N GLN A 143 -28.13 -3.52 -2.86
CA GLN A 143 -28.74 -3.03 -1.61
C GLN A 143 -29.32 -4.13 -0.69
N ASP A 144 -29.66 -5.31 -1.24
CA ASP A 144 -30.17 -6.48 -0.50
C ASP A 144 -29.21 -7.70 -0.57
N SER A 145 -27.98 -7.49 -1.03
CA SER A 145 -27.03 -8.59 -1.31
C SER A 145 -26.28 -9.06 -0.07
N THR A 146 -26.00 -10.36 0.01
CA THR A 146 -25.19 -10.92 1.11
C THR A 146 -23.70 -10.67 0.89
N VAL A 147 -22.88 -10.82 1.93
CA VAL A 147 -21.42 -10.77 1.81
C VAL A 147 -20.89 -11.79 0.79
N GLU A 148 -21.48 -12.99 0.72
CA GLU A 148 -21.13 -14.00 -0.28
C GLU A 148 -21.45 -13.54 -1.72
N ASP A 149 -22.55 -12.82 -1.92
CA ASP A 149 -22.90 -12.25 -3.23
C ASP A 149 -21.88 -11.18 -3.65
N GLY A 150 -21.40 -10.36 -2.72
CA GLY A 150 -20.32 -9.40 -2.97
C GLY A 150 -18.99 -10.06 -3.30
N ILE A 151 -18.63 -11.13 -2.58
CA ILE A 151 -17.44 -11.94 -2.90
C ILE A 151 -17.56 -12.54 -4.30
N ARG A 152 -18.73 -13.08 -4.66
CA ARG A 152 -18.98 -13.65 -5.99
C ARG A 152 -18.83 -12.60 -7.09
N LEU A 153 -19.44 -11.42 -6.91
CA LEU A 153 -19.30 -10.31 -7.87
C LEU A 153 -17.84 -9.89 -8.04
N PHE A 154 -17.09 -9.73 -6.94
CA PHE A 154 -15.66 -9.42 -7.01
C PHE A 154 -14.87 -10.47 -7.82
N ILE A 155 -15.13 -11.75 -7.60
CA ILE A 155 -14.48 -12.84 -8.34
C ILE A 155 -14.86 -12.80 -9.83
N GLU A 156 -16.14 -12.55 -10.14
CA GLU A 156 -16.63 -12.39 -11.52
C GLU A 156 -15.90 -11.24 -12.23
N GLU A 157 -15.80 -10.07 -11.60
CA GLU A 157 -15.11 -8.90 -12.14
C GLU A 157 -13.58 -9.07 -12.24
N ALA A 158 -13.01 -9.99 -11.46
CA ALA A 158 -11.59 -10.32 -11.57
C ALA A 158 -11.28 -11.06 -12.89
N HIS A 159 -12.25 -11.63 -13.59
CA HIS A 159 -12.03 -12.34 -14.85
C HIS A 159 -11.60 -11.42 -16.00
N PRO A 160 -10.78 -11.93 -16.95
CA PRO A 160 -10.11 -13.24 -16.96
C PRO A 160 -8.80 -13.24 -16.14
N ARG A 161 -8.53 -12.20 -15.34
CA ARG A 161 -7.27 -12.01 -14.62
C ARG A 161 -7.24 -12.67 -13.23
N CYS A 162 -8.27 -13.41 -12.85
CA CYS A 162 -8.39 -14.04 -11.54
C CYS A 162 -7.19 -14.94 -11.15
N PRO A 163 -6.50 -15.68 -12.06
CA PRO A 163 -5.28 -16.42 -11.72
C PRO A 163 -4.13 -15.56 -11.18
N TRP A 164 -4.06 -14.29 -11.58
CA TRP A 164 -2.99 -13.36 -11.18
C TRP A 164 -3.43 -12.37 -10.09
N LYS A 165 -4.74 -12.26 -9.84
CA LYS A 165 -5.31 -11.35 -8.83
C LYS A 165 -5.63 -12.04 -7.52
N LEU A 166 -6.38 -13.15 -7.58
CA LEU A 166 -6.94 -13.80 -6.39
C LEU A 166 -5.89 -14.39 -5.44
N PRO A 167 -4.74 -14.95 -5.89
CA PRO A 167 -3.73 -15.44 -4.96
C PRO A 167 -3.19 -14.38 -4.00
N SER A 168 -3.03 -13.14 -4.46
CA SER A 168 -2.59 -12.04 -3.59
C SER A 168 -3.67 -11.65 -2.56
N VAL A 169 -4.95 -11.72 -2.93
CA VAL A 169 -6.07 -11.50 -1.99
C VAL A 169 -6.05 -12.54 -0.88
N VAL A 170 -5.88 -13.81 -1.24
CA VAL A 170 -5.75 -14.92 -0.27
C VAL A 170 -4.57 -14.70 0.68
N SER A 171 -3.42 -14.27 0.13
CA SER A 171 -2.24 -13.95 0.95
C SER A 171 -2.53 -12.82 1.93
N GLU A 172 -3.16 -11.73 1.49
CA GLU A 172 -3.48 -10.58 2.34
C GLU A 172 -4.52 -10.94 3.42
N CYS A 173 -5.48 -11.81 3.14
CA CYS A 173 -6.39 -12.37 4.17
C CYS A 173 -5.59 -13.06 5.28
N ALA A 174 -4.66 -13.95 4.92
CA ALA A 174 -3.86 -14.68 5.90
C ALA A 174 -2.91 -13.76 6.68
N GLN A 175 -2.35 -12.74 6.03
CA GLN A 175 -1.50 -11.74 6.69
C GLN A 175 -2.30 -10.89 7.69
N ALA A 176 -3.54 -10.50 7.35
CA ALA A 176 -4.41 -9.74 8.25
C ALA A 176 -4.68 -10.53 9.54
N LEU A 177 -5.08 -11.80 9.40
CA LEU A 177 -5.34 -12.70 10.53
C LEU A 177 -4.08 -12.99 11.39
N ALA A 178 -2.89 -12.89 10.81
CA ALA A 178 -1.63 -13.08 11.55
C ALA A 178 -1.19 -11.82 12.32
N LEU A 179 -1.51 -10.63 11.79
CA LEU A 179 -1.05 -9.35 12.33
C LEU A 179 -2.03 -8.73 13.33
N PHE A 180 -3.32 -8.88 13.12
CA PHE A 180 -4.37 -8.35 13.99
C PHE A 180 -5.03 -9.50 14.74
N HIS A 181 -5.19 -9.34 16.05
CA HIS A 181 -5.60 -10.42 16.94
C HIS A 181 -7.02 -10.23 17.48
N THR A 182 -7.62 -9.06 17.28
CA THR A 182 -9.00 -8.76 17.65
C THR A 182 -9.73 -8.04 16.52
N GLU A 183 -11.06 -8.11 16.56
CA GLU A 183 -11.93 -7.45 15.58
C GLU A 183 -11.74 -5.93 15.63
N GLU A 184 -11.64 -5.35 16.82
CA GLU A 184 -11.49 -3.90 16.98
C GLU A 184 -10.18 -3.38 16.35
N GLN A 185 -9.13 -4.20 16.36
CA GLN A 185 -7.87 -3.87 15.68
C GLN A 185 -8.03 -3.90 14.16
N MET A 186 -8.80 -4.87 13.64
CA MET A 186 -9.09 -4.99 12.21
C MET A 186 -10.00 -3.85 11.75
N GLU A 187 -11.07 -3.52 12.48
CA GLU A 187 -11.93 -2.38 12.18
C GLU A 187 -11.14 -1.06 12.17
N ALA A 188 -10.36 -0.79 13.22
CA ALA A 188 -9.57 0.45 13.30
C ALA A 188 -8.59 0.57 12.11
N PHE A 189 -8.04 -0.53 11.63
CA PHE A 189 -7.12 -0.50 10.51
C PHE A 189 -7.82 -0.50 9.14
N PHE A 190 -8.67 -1.49 8.86
CA PHE A 190 -9.28 -1.69 7.56
C PHE A 190 -10.42 -0.72 7.28
N CYS A 191 -11.22 -0.32 8.28
CA CYS A 191 -12.26 0.69 8.09
C CYS A 191 -11.67 2.11 8.12
N GLU A 192 -10.99 2.47 9.21
CA GLU A 192 -10.56 3.86 9.44
C GLU A 192 -9.19 4.16 8.81
N GLY A 193 -8.22 3.27 8.97
CA GLY A 193 -6.85 3.45 8.48
C GLY A 193 -6.71 3.30 6.96
N MET A 194 -7.45 2.37 6.35
CA MET A 194 -7.41 2.05 4.93
C MET A 194 -8.58 2.66 4.14
N GLY A 195 -9.66 3.06 4.82
CA GLY A 195 -10.87 3.58 4.18
C GLY A 195 -11.74 2.48 3.55
N GLY A 196 -11.60 1.24 4.03
CA GLY A 196 -12.28 0.06 3.50
C GLY A 196 -13.77 -0.04 3.81
N GLY A 197 -14.31 0.85 4.65
CA GLY A 197 -15.72 0.84 5.10
C GLY A 197 -16.03 -0.23 6.16
N SER A 198 -17.10 -0.03 6.92
CA SER A 198 -17.60 -0.99 7.91
C SER A 198 -18.69 -1.86 7.27
N GLY A 199 -18.37 -3.12 6.98
CA GLY A 199 -19.37 -4.11 6.60
C GLY A 199 -20.26 -4.51 7.79
N SER A 200 -21.28 -5.34 7.53
CA SER A 200 -22.13 -5.93 8.57
C SER A 200 -21.48 -7.12 9.29
N ASP A 201 -20.40 -7.66 8.74
CA ASP A 201 -19.76 -8.90 9.17
C ASP A 201 -18.37 -8.60 9.75
N ASP A 202 -18.02 -9.30 10.83
CA ASP A 202 -16.72 -9.22 11.50
C ASP A 202 -15.59 -9.64 10.53
N PHE A 203 -14.51 -8.86 10.45
CA PHE A 203 -13.31 -9.16 9.64
C PHE A 203 -12.70 -10.52 9.96
N LEU A 204 -12.77 -10.94 11.23
CA LEU A 204 -12.33 -12.27 11.68
C LEU A 204 -13.06 -13.42 10.98
N ASP A 205 -14.32 -13.23 10.59
CA ASP A 205 -15.11 -14.22 9.85
C ASP A 205 -15.04 -13.96 8.32
N PHE A 206 -15.03 -12.69 7.92
CA PHE A 206 -14.99 -12.28 6.52
C PHE A 206 -13.71 -12.73 5.80
N PHE A 207 -12.52 -12.50 6.37
CA PHE A 207 -11.27 -12.82 5.67
C PHE A 207 -11.08 -14.33 5.40
N PRO A 208 -11.38 -15.24 6.34
CA PRO A 208 -11.41 -16.68 6.04
C PRO A 208 -12.38 -17.03 4.92
N LEU A 209 -13.59 -16.42 4.92
CA LEU A 209 -14.60 -16.66 3.90
C LEU A 209 -14.11 -16.20 2.52
N LEU A 210 -13.65 -14.95 2.40
CA LEU A 210 -13.10 -14.38 1.17
C LEU A 210 -11.95 -15.24 0.61
N ALA A 211 -10.99 -15.61 1.48
CA ALA A 211 -9.86 -16.45 1.08
C ALA A 211 -10.33 -17.80 0.53
N ARG A 212 -11.29 -18.45 1.21
CA ARG A 212 -11.85 -19.72 0.78
C ARG A 212 -12.53 -19.62 -0.58
N HIS A 213 -13.41 -18.65 -0.79
CA HIS A 213 -14.08 -18.47 -2.08
C HIS A 213 -13.10 -18.18 -3.21
N CYS A 214 -12.06 -17.37 -2.97
CA CYS A 214 -10.99 -17.16 -3.95
C CYS A 214 -10.28 -18.48 -4.32
N VAL A 215 -9.95 -19.29 -3.33
CA VAL A 215 -9.26 -20.58 -3.52
C VAL A 215 -10.16 -21.58 -4.26
N ASP A 216 -11.41 -21.70 -3.84
CA ASP A 216 -12.37 -22.64 -4.42
C ASP A 216 -12.63 -22.28 -5.89
N HIS A 217 -12.83 -20.99 -6.18
CA HIS A 217 -12.93 -20.52 -7.56
C HIS A 217 -11.69 -20.88 -8.40
N LEU A 218 -10.48 -20.63 -7.88
CA LEU A 218 -9.24 -20.96 -8.59
C LEU A 218 -9.14 -22.46 -8.89
N LYS A 219 -9.53 -23.33 -7.96
CA LYS A 219 -9.49 -24.79 -8.15
C LYS A 219 -10.53 -25.29 -9.14
N GLU A 220 -11.72 -24.71 -9.13
CA GLU A 220 -12.85 -25.16 -9.94
C GLU A 220 -12.79 -24.64 -11.37
N ALA A 221 -12.51 -23.34 -11.55
CA ALA A 221 -12.56 -22.68 -12.84
C ALA A 221 -11.21 -22.73 -13.60
N HIS A 222 -10.10 -22.91 -12.89
CA HIS A 222 -8.76 -22.90 -13.49
C HIS A 222 -8.08 -24.26 -13.27
N SER A 223 -7.88 -25.01 -14.35
CA SER A 223 -7.01 -26.20 -14.35
C SER A 223 -5.62 -25.85 -13.80
N PRO A 224 -4.82 -26.83 -13.33
CA PRO A 224 -3.51 -26.56 -12.73
C PRO A 224 -2.71 -25.58 -13.59
N LEU A 225 -2.51 -24.36 -13.07
CA LEU A 225 -1.86 -23.27 -13.81
C LEU A 225 -0.41 -23.61 -14.17
N TRP A 226 0.15 -24.60 -13.47
CA TRP A 226 1.46 -25.16 -13.73
C TRP A 226 1.39 -26.68 -13.71
N THR A 227 1.99 -27.30 -14.74
CA THR A 227 2.32 -28.72 -14.75
C THR A 227 3.80 -28.86 -15.06
N PRO A 228 4.55 -29.71 -14.35
CA PRO A 228 5.95 -29.93 -14.65
C PRO A 228 6.06 -30.54 -16.05
N SER A 229 6.82 -29.89 -16.94
CA SER A 229 7.29 -30.52 -18.17
C SER A 229 8.26 -31.64 -17.78
N ARG A 230 8.02 -32.85 -18.31
CA ARG A 230 8.92 -34.00 -18.15
C ARG A 230 10.30 -33.75 -18.74
#